data_AF-A0A1E1W2V0-F1
#
_entry.id   AF-A0A1E1W2V0-F1
#
_cell.length_a   1.000
_cell.length_b   1.000
_cell.length_c   1.000
_cell.angle_alpha   90.00
_cell.angle_beta   90.00
_cell.angle_gamma   90.00
#
_symmetry.space_group_name_H-M   'P 1'
#
loop_
_entity.id
_entity.type
_entity.pdbx_description
1 polymer ?
#
loop_
_entity_poly.entity_id
_entity_poly.type
_entity_poly.pdbx_seq_one_letter_code
_entity_poly.pdbx_strand_id
1 'polypeptide(L)'
;MVKKKRQSDPGENGDESTESCDENVKSACPHVAKAVDLTRLKKALKAGGFDKECAECKKAGKNEVSDPDFEEDLSLWMCLRCGTQLCGRTRNKHALNHFNTPHSDCHALTANTTTWEIYCYNCNNEVTASSAKKLHECIEYLKKQAVAGGNPKNASLPPIELFYDQVKSNDLPSPTDNVIKTELSLSKGKDKAMALNLPRVRGLSNLGNTCFFNSVMQCLVQTPYLLKVLQEMA
;
A
#
# COMPACT_ATOMS: atom_id res chain seq x y z
N MET A 1 -63.38 0.88 -36.53
CA MET A 1 -62.65 0.10 -37.55
C MET A 1 -61.16 0.17 -37.21
N VAL A 2 -60.57 -0.84 -36.56
CA VAL A 2 -60.04 -2.14 -37.08
C VAL A 2 -58.58 -2.03 -37.54
N LYS A 3 -57.68 -2.64 -36.72
CA LYS A 3 -56.42 -3.39 -37.04
C LYS A 3 -55.26 -2.61 -37.68
N LYS A 4 -53.96 -2.90 -37.54
CA LYS A 4 -53.09 -3.96 -36.96
C LYS A 4 -51.65 -3.37 -37.02
N LYS A 5 -50.80 -3.44 -35.99
CA LYS A 5 -49.76 -4.46 -35.68
C LYS A 5 -48.59 -4.59 -36.69
N ARG A 6 -47.39 -4.22 -36.19
CA ARG A 6 -46.00 -4.71 -36.44
C ARG A 6 -45.39 -4.62 -37.84
N GLN A 7 -44.18 -4.06 -37.90
CA GLN A 7 -42.97 -4.81 -38.30
C GLN A 7 -41.69 -4.11 -37.82
N SER A 8 -40.72 -4.95 -37.48
CA SER A 8 -39.38 -4.67 -37.01
C SER A 8 -38.46 -5.51 -37.88
N ASP A 9 -37.38 -4.94 -38.43
CA ASP A 9 -36.14 -5.67 -38.77
C ASP A 9 -35.00 -4.69 -39.14
N PRO A 10 -33.74 -5.15 -39.23
CA PRO A 10 -32.58 -4.46 -38.66
C PRO A 10 -31.62 -4.00 -39.78
N GLY A 11 -30.68 -3.14 -39.45
CA GLY A 11 -29.69 -2.69 -40.43
C GLY A 11 -28.53 -2.01 -39.75
N GLU A 12 -27.47 -2.77 -39.57
CA GLU A 12 -26.19 -2.38 -39.02
C GLU A 12 -25.51 -1.27 -39.84
N ASN A 13 -24.84 -0.36 -39.12
CA ASN A 13 -23.42 -0.02 -39.25
C ASN A 13 -23.15 1.49 -39.22
N GLY A 14 -22.20 1.87 -38.37
CA GLY A 14 -21.26 2.94 -38.69
C GLY A 14 -21.20 4.07 -37.67
N ASP A 15 -20.19 3.96 -36.79
CA ASP A 15 -19.67 4.96 -35.86
C ASP A 15 -20.66 5.50 -34.80
N GLU A 16 -20.29 5.62 -33.54
CA GLU A 16 -19.44 6.69 -33.04
C GLU A 16 -18.92 6.30 -31.65
N SER A 17 -17.68 6.69 -31.38
CA SER A 17 -16.95 6.51 -30.12
C SER A 17 -17.76 6.83 -28.87
N THR A 18 -17.56 6.05 -27.81
CA THR A 18 -17.14 6.58 -26.50
C THR A 18 -16.75 5.41 -25.60
N GLU A 19 -15.44 5.24 -25.44
CA GLU A 19 -14.88 4.71 -24.21
C GLU A 19 -15.39 5.59 -23.05
N SER A 20 -16.40 5.12 -22.31
CA SER A 20 -16.76 5.74 -21.03
C SER A 20 -15.70 5.34 -20.02
N CYS A 21 -14.56 6.01 -20.10
CA CYS A 21 -13.72 6.23 -18.93
C CYS A 21 -14.49 7.19 -18.02
N ASP A 22 -15.51 6.66 -17.34
CA ASP A 22 -16.01 7.29 -16.13
C ASP A 22 -14.89 7.23 -15.10
N GLU A 23 -13.99 8.22 -15.16
CA GLU A 23 -13.21 8.69 -14.04
C GLU A 23 -14.21 8.95 -12.92
N ASN A 24 -14.41 7.91 -12.11
CA ASN A 24 -15.25 7.91 -10.94
C ASN A 24 -14.77 9.06 -10.05
N VAL A 25 -15.42 10.21 -10.20
CA VAL A 25 -15.44 11.25 -9.18
C VAL A 25 -16.03 10.56 -7.97
N LYS A 26 -15.17 9.94 -7.16
CA LYS A 26 -15.53 9.12 -6.00
C LYS A 26 -16.36 10.00 -5.09
N SER A 27 -17.67 9.96 -5.29
CA SER A 27 -18.63 10.67 -4.47
C SER A 27 -18.39 10.22 -3.04
N ALA A 28 -18.37 11.17 -2.11
CA ALA A 28 -18.05 10.89 -0.73
C ALA A 28 -18.97 9.80 -0.18
N CYS A 29 -18.41 8.79 0.50
CA CYS A 29 -19.20 7.70 1.02
C CYS A 29 -20.28 8.22 2.01
N PRO A 30 -21.58 7.97 1.76
CA PRO A 30 -22.66 8.52 2.59
C PRO A 30 -22.68 7.95 4.01
N HIS A 31 -21.99 6.83 4.24
CA HIS A 31 -21.93 6.15 5.53
C HIS A 31 -20.93 6.77 6.51
N VAL A 32 -20.03 7.65 6.06
CA VAL A 32 -18.97 8.25 6.90
C VAL A 32 -19.53 8.93 8.14
N ALA A 33 -20.61 9.71 8.01
CA ALA A 33 -21.17 10.46 9.12
C ALA A 33 -21.61 9.56 10.27
N LYS A 34 -22.24 8.42 9.95
CA LYS A 34 -22.79 7.46 10.92
C LYS A 34 -21.76 6.42 11.37
N ALA A 35 -20.88 5.97 10.49
CA ALA A 35 -19.98 4.84 10.77
C ALA A 35 -18.60 5.24 11.34
N VAL A 36 -18.27 6.53 11.39
CA VAL A 36 -17.02 7.00 12.01
C VAL A 36 -17.29 7.66 13.37
N ASP A 37 -16.62 7.20 14.43
CA ASP A 37 -16.64 7.82 15.76
C ASP A 37 -15.22 7.93 16.34
N LEU A 38 -14.59 9.09 16.11
CA LEU A 38 -13.23 9.37 16.56
C LEU A 38 -13.11 9.37 18.10
N THR A 39 -14.15 9.74 18.83
CA THR A 39 -14.12 9.77 20.30
C THR A 39 -14.05 8.35 20.86
N ARG A 40 -14.84 7.44 20.29
CA ARG A 40 -14.84 6.02 20.66
C ARG A 40 -13.53 5.34 20.28
N LEU A 41 -13.01 5.62 19.08
CA LEU A 41 -11.70 5.13 18.63
C LEU A 41 -10.55 5.57 19.56
N LYS A 42 -10.52 6.86 19.95
CA LYS A 42 -9.53 7.38 20.91
C LYS A 42 -9.57 6.62 22.24
N LYS A 43 -10.76 6.27 22.74
CA LYS A 43 -10.91 5.48 23.97
C LYS A 43 -10.45 4.04 23.78
N ALA A 44 -10.83 3.40 22.68
CA ALA A 44 -10.41 2.03 22.36
C ALA A 44 -8.88 1.92 22.26
N LEU A 45 -8.23 2.84 21.55
CA LEU A 45 -6.78 2.87 21.41
C LEU A 45 -6.05 3.17 22.73
N LYS A 46 -6.60 4.01 23.61
CA LYS A 46 -6.02 4.24 24.94
C LYS A 46 -6.11 3.01 25.84
N ALA A 47 -7.13 2.19 25.67
CA ALA A 47 -7.34 0.99 26.48
C ALA A 47 -6.53 -0.22 25.98
N GLY A 48 -6.46 -0.43 24.66
CA GLY A 48 -5.90 -1.65 24.07
C GLY A 48 -4.86 -1.46 22.97
N GLY A 49 -4.61 -0.24 22.49
CA GLY A 49 -3.64 0.02 21.42
C GLY A 49 -3.99 -0.66 20.09
N PHE A 50 -2.98 -0.86 19.24
CA PHE A 50 -3.09 -1.62 18.00
C PHE A 50 -2.75 -3.09 18.27
N ASP A 51 -3.65 -3.99 17.88
CA ASP A 51 -3.49 -5.42 18.06
C ASP A 51 -2.62 -6.01 16.93
N LYS A 52 -1.81 -7.02 17.25
CA LYS A 52 -1.07 -7.81 16.24
C LYS A 52 -1.88 -8.99 15.69
N GLU A 53 -2.93 -9.37 16.40
CA GLU A 53 -3.70 -10.58 16.15
C GLU A 53 -5.19 -10.30 16.32
N CYS A 54 -6.02 -10.90 15.47
CA CYS A 54 -7.45 -10.70 15.48
C CYS A 54 -8.09 -11.18 16.80
N ALA A 55 -8.91 -10.31 17.42
CA ALA A 55 -9.58 -10.59 18.69
C ALA A 55 -10.51 -11.80 18.67
N GLU A 56 -11.07 -12.17 17.51
CA GLU A 56 -11.91 -13.35 17.34
C GLU A 56 -11.09 -14.60 17.00
N CYS A 57 -10.01 -14.48 16.21
CA CYS A 57 -9.09 -15.60 15.94
C CYS A 57 -8.50 -16.15 17.25
N LYS A 58 -8.09 -15.27 18.18
CA LYS A 58 -7.57 -15.67 19.50
C LYS A 58 -8.55 -16.54 20.30
N LYS A 59 -9.85 -16.30 20.15
CA LYS A 59 -10.91 -17.05 20.87
C LYS A 59 -11.23 -18.38 20.21
N ALA A 60 -11.07 -18.48 18.89
CA ALA A 60 -11.45 -19.66 18.12
C ALA A 60 -10.44 -20.82 18.22
N GLY A 61 -9.23 -20.60 18.77
CA GLY A 61 -8.26 -21.66 19.08
C GLY A 61 -7.75 -22.49 17.91
N LYS A 62 -8.01 -22.09 16.65
CA LYS A 62 -7.59 -22.83 15.47
C LYS A 62 -6.20 -22.38 15.01
N ASN A 63 -5.20 -23.21 15.27
CA ASN A 63 -3.98 -23.28 14.48
C ASN A 63 -4.33 -23.94 13.14
N GLU A 64 -4.63 -23.14 12.12
CA GLU A 64 -4.42 -23.63 10.77
C GLU A 64 -2.91 -23.60 10.49
N VAL A 65 -2.40 -24.68 9.93
CA VAL A 65 -0.97 -24.86 9.67
C VAL A 65 -0.57 -23.84 8.62
N SER A 66 0.22 -22.86 9.03
CA SER A 66 0.81 -21.87 8.13
C SER A 66 1.78 -22.58 7.21
N ASP A 67 1.46 -22.60 5.91
CA ASP A 67 2.39 -23.01 4.86
C ASP A 67 3.63 -22.10 4.90
N PRO A 68 4.86 -22.63 5.09
CA PRO A 68 6.07 -21.82 5.18
C PRO A 68 6.36 -20.96 3.94
N ASP A 69 5.74 -21.29 2.79
CA ASP A 69 6.01 -20.65 1.50
C ASP A 69 5.01 -19.54 1.14
N PHE A 70 4.05 -19.21 2.03
CA PHE A 70 3.04 -18.18 1.79
C PHE A 70 3.12 -17.06 2.84
N GLU A 71 3.44 -15.84 2.41
CA GLU A 71 3.28 -14.64 3.26
C GLU A 71 1.79 -14.36 3.46
N GLU A 72 1.22 -14.87 4.56
CA GLU A 72 -0.14 -14.52 4.94
C GLU A 72 -0.24 -13.03 5.30
N ASP A 73 -1.19 -12.34 4.69
CA ASP A 73 -1.56 -10.98 5.10
C ASP A 73 -2.16 -11.01 6.52
N LEU A 74 -1.30 -10.76 7.50
CA LEU A 74 -1.66 -10.66 8.92
C LEU A 74 -2.28 -9.30 9.27
N SER A 75 -2.51 -8.41 8.29
CA SER A 75 -3.11 -7.11 8.54
C SER A 75 -4.51 -7.23 9.13
N LEU A 76 -4.79 -6.35 10.08
CA LEU A 76 -6.09 -6.24 10.70
C LEU A 76 -6.87 -5.08 10.08
N TRP A 77 -8.18 -5.20 10.20
CA TRP A 77 -9.16 -4.22 9.79
C TRP A 77 -9.83 -3.69 11.05
N MET A 78 -9.66 -2.40 11.30
CA MET A 78 -10.23 -1.70 12.44
C MET A 78 -11.57 -1.08 12.06
N CYS A 79 -12.64 -1.42 12.78
CA CYS A 79 -13.93 -0.77 12.62
C CYS A 79 -13.85 0.69 13.08
N LEU A 80 -14.20 1.64 12.20
CA LEU A 80 -14.13 3.07 12.49
C LEU A 80 -15.24 3.58 13.43
N ARG A 81 -16.21 2.72 13.78
CA ARG A 81 -17.28 3.04 14.74
C ARG A 81 -16.89 2.67 16.16
N CYS A 82 -16.31 1.49 16.37
CA CYS A 82 -16.07 0.93 17.71
C CYS A 82 -14.60 0.64 18.04
N GLY A 83 -13.71 0.63 17.06
CA GLY A 83 -12.29 0.34 17.25
C GLY A 83 -11.93 -1.13 17.37
N THR A 84 -12.87 -2.05 17.14
CA THR A 84 -12.58 -3.49 17.12
C THR A 84 -11.67 -3.83 15.94
N GLN A 85 -10.60 -4.59 16.19
CA GLN A 85 -9.57 -4.98 15.22
C GLN A 85 -9.71 -6.45 14.83
N LEU A 86 -9.97 -6.73 13.57
CA LEU A 86 -10.38 -8.05 13.08
C LEU A 86 -9.67 -8.43 11.78
N CYS A 87 -9.49 -9.72 11.52
CA CYS A 87 -8.84 -10.14 10.28
C CYS A 87 -9.73 -9.84 9.06
N GLY A 88 -9.07 -9.58 7.93
CA GLY A 88 -9.70 -9.27 6.66
C GLY A 88 -10.40 -10.44 5.99
N ARG A 89 -10.79 -10.22 4.73
CA ARG A 89 -11.55 -11.17 3.92
C ARG A 89 -10.75 -12.37 3.44
N THR A 90 -9.43 -12.21 3.34
CA THR A 90 -8.46 -13.21 2.91
C THR A 90 -8.24 -14.30 3.95
N ARG A 91 -8.46 -13.98 5.23
CA ARG A 91 -8.35 -14.91 6.36
C ARG A 91 -9.75 -15.40 6.79
N ASN A 92 -10.13 -15.19 8.05
CA ASN A 92 -11.38 -15.70 8.61
C ASN A 92 -12.61 -14.78 8.42
N LYS A 93 -12.48 -13.67 7.67
CA LYS A 93 -13.59 -12.72 7.40
C LYS A 93 -14.24 -12.11 8.66
N HIS A 94 -13.54 -12.09 9.80
CA HIS A 94 -14.11 -11.57 11.05
C HIS A 94 -14.54 -10.11 10.95
N ALA A 95 -13.83 -9.26 10.19
CA ALA A 95 -14.25 -7.89 9.97
C ALA A 95 -15.61 -7.79 9.24
N LEU A 96 -15.86 -8.69 8.28
CA LEU A 96 -17.14 -8.79 7.57
C LEU A 96 -18.24 -9.35 8.49
N ASN A 97 -17.93 -10.38 9.29
CA ASN A 97 -18.88 -10.95 10.24
C ASN A 97 -19.29 -9.92 11.29
N HIS A 98 -18.34 -9.10 11.76
CA HIS A 98 -18.61 -8.00 12.67
C HIS A 98 -19.59 -6.98 12.07
N PHE A 99 -19.45 -6.65 10.80
CA PHE A 99 -20.40 -5.80 10.09
C PHE A 99 -21.80 -6.43 9.98
N ASN A 100 -21.88 -7.73 9.67
CA ASN A 100 -23.14 -8.46 9.54
C ASN A 100 -23.85 -8.73 10.87
N THR A 101 -23.10 -8.70 11.98
CA THR A 101 -23.67 -8.87 13.32
C THR A 101 -24.57 -7.68 13.63
N PRO A 102 -25.81 -7.89 14.13
CA PRO A 102 -26.70 -6.78 14.46
C PRO A 102 -26.12 -5.88 15.55
N HIS A 103 -25.99 -4.58 15.25
CA HIS A 103 -25.58 -3.55 16.19
C HIS A 103 -26.62 -2.43 16.25
N SER A 104 -26.67 -1.69 17.36
CA SER A 104 -27.47 -0.46 17.46
C SER A 104 -26.89 0.68 16.62
N ASP A 105 -25.58 0.63 16.34
CA ASP A 105 -24.82 1.62 15.59
C ASP A 105 -24.47 1.13 14.18
N CYS A 106 -24.09 2.05 13.29
CA CYS A 106 -23.63 1.71 11.94
C CYS A 106 -22.14 1.34 11.93
N HIS A 107 -21.80 0.07 11.65
CA HIS A 107 -20.44 -0.45 11.62
C HIS A 107 -19.92 -0.69 10.19
N ALA A 108 -20.33 0.18 9.26
CA ALA A 108 -20.12 -0.03 7.83
C ALA A 108 -18.69 0.23 7.32
N LEU A 109 -17.86 0.97 8.07
CA LEU A 109 -16.53 1.41 7.63
C LEU A 109 -15.44 0.77 8.46
N THR A 110 -14.43 0.23 7.78
CA THR A 110 -13.22 -0.33 8.37
C THR A 110 -11.98 0.25 7.70
N ALA A 111 -10.89 0.42 8.45
CA ALA A 111 -9.59 0.79 7.92
C ALA A 111 -8.55 -0.31 8.18
N ASN A 112 -7.72 -0.63 7.19
CA ASN A 112 -6.60 -1.53 7.35
C ASN A 112 -5.55 -0.88 8.28
N THR A 113 -5.05 -1.62 9.26
CA THR A 113 -4.10 -1.12 10.27
C THR A 113 -2.66 -0.99 9.76
N THR A 114 -2.38 -1.57 8.58
CA THR A 114 -1.06 -1.57 7.95
C THR A 114 -1.06 -0.64 6.72
N THR A 115 -1.96 -0.88 5.75
CA THR A 115 -2.01 -0.12 4.49
C THR A 115 -2.80 1.19 4.62
N TRP A 116 -3.64 1.32 5.65
CA TRP A 116 -4.57 2.44 5.85
C TRP A 116 -5.61 2.61 4.74
N GLU A 117 -5.83 1.57 3.96
CA GLU A 117 -6.94 1.47 3.02
C GLU A 117 -8.26 1.42 3.78
N ILE A 118 -9.30 2.04 3.23
CA ILE A 118 -10.59 2.18 3.88
C ILE A 118 -11.62 1.49 3.01
N TYR A 119 -12.44 0.67 3.64
CA TYR A 119 -13.47 -0.09 2.96
C TYR A 119 -14.82 0.16 3.60
N CYS A 120 -15.84 0.38 2.76
CA CYS A 120 -17.22 0.47 3.20
C CYS A 120 -18.01 -0.78 2.78
N TYR A 121 -18.50 -1.55 3.74
CA TYR A 121 -19.28 -2.75 3.46
C TYR A 121 -20.65 -2.46 2.85
N ASN A 122 -21.32 -1.37 3.22
CA ASN A 122 -22.60 -0.98 2.61
C ASN A 122 -22.45 -0.55 1.15
N CYS A 123 -21.40 0.20 0.82
CA CYS A 123 -21.12 0.60 -0.57
C CYS A 123 -20.40 -0.49 -1.36
N ASN A 124 -19.92 -1.53 -0.68
CA ASN A 124 -19.12 -2.61 -1.23
C ASN A 124 -17.91 -2.13 -2.05
N ASN A 125 -17.29 -1.01 -1.66
CA ASN A 125 -16.16 -0.41 -2.36
C ASN A 125 -15.16 0.25 -1.40
N GLU A 126 -13.99 0.56 -1.95
CA GLU A 126 -12.98 1.33 -1.26
C GLU A 126 -13.35 2.82 -1.19
N VAL A 127 -13.05 3.43 -0.05
CA VAL A 127 -13.33 4.83 0.24
C VAL A 127 -12.03 5.59 0.35
N THR A 128 -11.91 6.71 -0.37
CA THR A 128 -10.72 7.56 -0.26
C THR A 128 -10.75 8.36 1.04
N ALA A 129 -9.66 8.39 1.82
CA ALA A 129 -9.60 9.12 3.08
C ALA A 129 -9.94 10.62 2.94
N SER A 130 -9.56 11.24 1.81
CA SER A 130 -9.84 12.65 1.50
C SER A 130 -11.29 12.93 1.09
N SER A 131 -12.13 11.90 0.92
CA SER A 131 -13.52 12.09 0.47
C SER A 131 -14.39 12.82 1.51
N ALA A 132 -13.99 12.83 2.79
CA ALA A 132 -14.71 13.51 3.86
C ALA A 132 -13.75 13.98 4.97
N LYS A 133 -13.90 15.23 5.44
CA LYS A 133 -13.05 15.81 6.50
C LYS A 133 -12.98 14.96 7.76
N LYS A 134 -14.15 14.50 8.25
CA LYS A 134 -14.27 13.64 9.42
C LYS A 134 -13.50 12.32 9.27
N LEU A 135 -13.51 11.73 8.07
CA LEU A 135 -12.78 10.51 7.78
C LEU A 135 -11.28 10.78 7.72
N HIS A 136 -10.87 11.83 7.02
CA HIS A 136 -9.48 12.24 6.89
C HIS A 136 -8.82 12.46 8.26
N GLU A 137 -9.42 13.29 9.11
CA GLU A 137 -8.94 13.56 10.48
C GLU A 137 -8.85 12.28 11.31
N CYS A 138 -9.80 11.36 11.14
CA CYS A 138 -9.80 10.09 11.84
C CYS A 138 -8.61 9.22 11.43
N ILE A 139 -8.36 9.06 10.13
CA ILE A 139 -7.27 8.23 9.62
C ILE A 139 -5.91 8.85 9.95
N GLU A 140 -5.76 10.17 9.85
CA GLU A 140 -4.54 10.87 10.24
C GLU A 140 -4.22 10.64 11.73
N TYR A 141 -5.24 10.72 12.58
CA TYR A 141 -5.08 10.39 14.00
C TYR A 141 -4.62 8.94 14.20
N LEU A 142 -5.25 7.96 13.54
CA LEU A 142 -4.88 6.55 13.66
C LEU A 142 -3.43 6.31 13.20
N LYS A 143 -3.03 6.88 12.05
CA LYS A 143 -1.65 6.83 11.54
C LYS A 143 -0.66 7.38 12.55
N LYS A 144 -0.95 8.55 13.12
CA LYS A 144 -0.09 9.18 14.15
C LYS A 144 0.05 8.29 15.38
N GLN A 145 -1.03 7.66 15.82
CA GLN A 145 -1.00 6.77 16.99
C GLN A 145 -0.26 5.47 16.72
N ALA A 146 -0.33 4.92 15.51
CA ALA A 146 0.41 3.72 15.14
C ALA A 146 1.92 3.93 15.19
N VAL A 147 2.40 5.13 14.82
CA VAL A 147 3.82 5.50 14.92
C VAL A 147 4.20 5.89 16.35
N ALA A 148 3.33 6.58 17.08
CA ALA A 148 3.56 7.04 18.45
C ALA A 148 3.37 5.97 19.54
N GLY A 149 2.93 4.75 19.18
CA GLY A 149 2.84 3.60 20.09
C GLY A 149 4.19 3.14 20.65
N GLY A 150 5.31 3.66 20.14
CA GLY A 150 6.60 3.67 20.82
C GLY A 150 6.67 4.85 21.80
N ASN A 151 6.81 4.55 23.09
CA ASN A 151 6.94 5.48 24.22
C ASN A 151 7.58 6.85 23.87
N PRO A 152 6.90 8.00 24.05
CA PRO A 152 7.34 9.32 23.56
C PRO A 152 8.52 9.94 24.31
N LYS A 153 9.21 9.20 25.20
CA LYS A 153 10.44 9.67 25.86
C LYS A 153 11.73 9.39 25.08
N ASN A 154 11.68 8.62 23.99
CA ASN A 154 12.84 8.35 23.10
C ASN A 154 12.40 8.22 21.63
N ALA A 155 11.51 9.10 21.16
CA ALA A 155 11.10 9.15 19.76
C ALA A 155 11.43 10.52 19.13
N SER A 156 12.68 10.96 19.29
CA SER A 156 13.36 11.43 18.09
C SER A 156 13.67 10.15 17.32
N LEU A 157 13.16 10.00 16.10
CA LEU A 157 13.94 9.24 15.12
C LEU A 157 15.37 9.77 15.28
N PRO A 158 16.40 8.93 15.53
CA PRO A 158 17.75 9.46 15.40
C PRO A 158 17.78 10.07 14.00
N PRO A 159 18.20 11.35 13.84
CA PRO A 159 18.69 11.75 12.55
C PRO A 159 19.60 10.62 12.10
N ILE A 160 19.38 10.10 10.90
CA ILE A 160 20.43 9.31 10.27
C ILE A 160 21.59 10.29 10.18
N GLU A 161 22.48 10.27 11.18
CA GLU A 161 23.75 10.95 11.10
C GLU A 161 24.49 10.18 10.04
N LEU A 162 24.38 10.68 8.81
CA LEU A 162 25.21 10.29 7.70
C LEU A 162 26.63 10.75 8.07
N PHE A 163 27.32 9.93 8.86
CA PHE A 163 28.76 10.01 9.02
C PHE A 163 29.36 9.66 7.65
N TYR A 164 29.56 10.70 6.85
CA TYR A 164 30.37 10.64 5.65
C TYR A 164 31.83 10.55 6.09
N ASP A 165 32.33 9.34 6.31
CA ASP A 165 33.77 9.13 6.39
C ASP A 165 34.35 9.45 5.02
N GLN A 166 35.03 10.58 4.93
CA GLN A 166 35.90 10.94 3.82
C GLN A 166 37.08 9.97 3.79
N VAL A 167 36.87 8.79 3.21
CA VAL A 167 37.99 7.93 2.84
C VAL A 167 38.70 8.61 1.68
N LYS A 168 39.83 9.27 2.00
CA LYS A 168 40.77 9.78 1.00
C LYS A 168 41.27 8.59 0.17
N SER A 169 40.90 8.56 -1.10
CA SER A 169 41.47 7.64 -2.08
C SER A 169 42.89 8.08 -2.42
N ASN A 170 43.90 7.37 -1.90
CA ASN A 170 45.22 7.31 -2.51
C ASN A 170 45.42 5.92 -3.11
N ASP A 171 45.71 5.93 -4.42
CA ASP A 171 46.51 4.98 -5.21
C ASP A 171 46.14 3.48 -5.33
N LEU A 172 45.56 3.13 -6.51
CA LEU A 172 46.08 2.20 -7.55
C LEU A 172 46.37 0.70 -7.19
N PRO A 173 46.48 -0.31 -8.11
CA PRO A 173 46.28 -0.38 -9.57
C PRO A 173 45.24 -1.42 -10.07
N SER A 174 44.84 -1.21 -11.33
CA SER A 174 44.27 -2.21 -12.26
C SER A 174 45.31 -3.25 -12.68
N PRO A 175 44.90 -4.50 -13.01
CA PRO A 175 45.52 -5.19 -14.13
C PRO A 175 44.50 -5.69 -15.17
N THR A 176 44.69 -5.16 -16.39
CA THR A 176 44.80 -5.88 -17.68
C THR A 176 43.62 -6.78 -18.10
N ASP A 177 42.79 -6.33 -19.04
CA ASP A 177 42.97 -6.45 -20.51
C ASP A 177 42.34 -7.73 -21.07
N ASN A 178 41.20 -7.60 -21.77
CA ASN A 178 41.18 -7.68 -23.24
C ASN A 178 39.74 -7.80 -23.81
N VAL A 179 39.39 -6.80 -24.65
CA VAL A 179 38.73 -6.93 -25.97
C VAL A 179 37.24 -7.35 -25.91
N ILE A 180 36.25 -6.55 -26.32
CA ILE A 180 36.05 -5.95 -27.65
C ILE A 180 35.39 -4.56 -27.54
N LYS A 181 35.98 -3.59 -28.25
CA LYS A 181 35.40 -2.31 -28.62
C LYS A 181 34.21 -2.52 -29.55
N THR A 182 33.06 -1.91 -29.25
CA THR A 182 32.22 -1.33 -30.31
C THR A 182 31.66 -0.02 -29.77
N GLU A 183 32.15 1.06 -30.36
CA GLU A 183 31.73 2.41 -30.06
C GLU A 183 30.33 2.66 -30.60
N LEU A 184 29.51 3.36 -29.83
CA LEU A 184 28.54 4.32 -30.36
C LEU A 184 28.26 5.39 -29.30
N SER A 185 29.03 6.48 -29.44
CA SER A 185 28.53 7.85 -29.55
C SER A 185 27.77 8.45 -28.37
N LEU A 186 28.45 9.38 -27.70
CA LEU A 186 27.87 10.44 -26.88
C LEU A 186 26.71 11.17 -27.58
N SER A 187 25.58 11.25 -26.92
CA SER A 187 24.67 12.40 -26.99
C SER A 187 24.44 12.95 -25.59
N LYS A 188 25.31 13.91 -25.24
CA LYS A 188 25.05 15.14 -24.48
C LYS A 188 23.65 15.25 -23.85
N GLY A 189 23.55 14.91 -22.56
CA GLY A 189 22.44 15.29 -21.68
C GLY A 189 23.04 15.79 -20.36
N LYS A 190 22.95 17.08 -20.11
CA LYS A 190 23.30 17.70 -18.82
C LYS A 190 22.24 17.30 -17.81
N ASP A 191 22.53 16.36 -16.92
CA ASP A 191 21.82 16.27 -15.65
C ASP A 191 22.84 16.12 -14.52
N LYS A 192 22.93 17.18 -13.72
CA LYS A 192 23.67 17.22 -12.45
C LYS A 192 22.94 16.32 -11.46
N ALA A 193 23.13 15.01 -11.54
CA ALA A 193 22.84 14.13 -10.42
C ALA A 193 24.02 14.21 -9.45
N MET A 194 23.71 14.50 -8.19
CA MET A 194 24.64 14.53 -7.07
C MET A 194 25.34 13.16 -7.00
N ALA A 195 26.55 13.06 -7.57
CA ALA A 195 27.31 11.83 -7.62
C ALA A 195 27.78 11.49 -6.21
N LEU A 196 26.96 10.71 -5.49
CA LEU A 196 27.52 9.77 -4.55
C LEU A 196 28.52 8.92 -5.34
N ASN A 197 29.73 8.71 -4.80
CA ASN A 197 30.78 7.86 -5.40
C ASN A 197 30.35 6.37 -5.38
N LEU A 198 29.19 6.06 -5.96
CA LEU A 198 28.70 4.71 -6.11
C LEU A 198 29.26 4.12 -7.41
N PRO A 199 29.62 2.84 -7.42
CA PRO A 199 30.09 2.16 -8.63
C PRO A 199 29.10 2.33 -9.79
N ARG A 200 29.61 2.59 -10.99
CA ARG A 200 28.77 2.70 -12.18
C ARG A 200 28.14 1.34 -12.49
N VAL A 201 26.84 1.23 -12.35
CA VAL A 201 26.10 -0.01 -12.64
C VAL A 201 25.92 -0.16 -14.15
N ARG A 202 26.05 -1.39 -14.66
CA ARG A 202 25.79 -1.74 -16.06
C ARG A 202 24.30 -2.01 -16.26
N GLY A 203 23.80 -1.78 -17.47
CA GLY A 203 22.43 -2.18 -17.84
C GLY A 203 22.24 -3.69 -17.75
N LEU A 204 21.01 -4.12 -17.42
CA LEU A 204 20.64 -5.53 -17.37
C LEU A 204 20.05 -5.95 -18.72
N SER A 205 20.40 -7.15 -19.17
CA SER A 205 19.82 -7.76 -20.37
C SER A 205 18.32 -8.00 -20.18
N ASN A 206 17.53 -7.75 -21.21
CA ASN A 206 16.11 -8.10 -21.20
C ASN A 206 15.94 -9.55 -21.67
N LEU A 207 15.32 -10.39 -20.84
CA LEU A 207 15.05 -11.81 -21.15
C LEU A 207 13.59 -12.05 -21.58
N GLY A 208 12.93 -10.99 -22.08
CA GLY A 208 11.50 -10.99 -22.41
C GLY A 208 10.63 -10.67 -21.18
N ASN A 209 9.79 -9.63 -21.26
CA ASN A 209 8.94 -9.15 -20.16
C ASN A 209 9.65 -8.81 -18.83
N THR A 210 10.98 -8.78 -18.78
CA THR A 210 11.75 -8.47 -17.56
C THR A 210 12.03 -6.98 -17.37
N CYS A 211 11.50 -6.08 -18.21
CA CYS A 211 11.83 -4.66 -18.14
C CYS A 211 11.45 -4.04 -16.79
N PHE A 212 10.30 -4.41 -16.23
CA PHE A 212 9.87 -3.99 -14.90
C PHE A 212 10.85 -4.44 -13.80
N PHE A 213 11.22 -5.72 -13.81
CA PHE A 213 12.20 -6.29 -12.88
C PHE A 213 13.54 -5.58 -13.00
N ASN A 214 14.02 -5.36 -14.23
CA ASN A 214 15.28 -4.70 -14.51
C ASN A 214 15.29 -3.26 -13.97
N SER A 215 14.19 -2.52 -14.11
CA SER A 215 14.03 -1.18 -13.53
C SER A 215 14.10 -1.20 -12.00
N VAL A 216 13.38 -2.10 -11.35
CA VAL A 216 13.36 -2.21 -9.88
C VAL A 216 14.75 -2.60 -9.34
N MET A 217 15.40 -3.60 -9.93
CA MET A 217 16.73 -4.05 -9.50
C MET A 217 17.79 -2.95 -9.60
N GLN A 218 17.75 -2.14 -10.66
CA GLN A 218 18.67 -1.00 -10.81
C GLN A 218 18.46 0.06 -9.73
N CYS A 219 17.21 0.32 -9.32
CA CYS A 219 16.92 1.23 -8.21
C CYS A 219 17.44 0.69 -6.86
N LEU A 220 17.24 -0.59 -6.59
CA LEU A 220 17.68 -1.21 -5.34
C LEU A 220 19.21 -1.23 -5.21
N VAL A 221 19.93 -1.62 -6.27
CA VAL A 221 21.41 -1.65 -6.27
C VAL A 221 22.03 -0.27 -6.05
N GLN A 222 21.39 0.78 -6.57
CA GLN A 222 21.87 2.15 -6.41
C GLN A 222 21.39 2.80 -5.09
N THR A 223 20.75 2.05 -4.19
CA THR A 223 20.33 2.54 -2.87
C THR A 223 21.46 2.32 -1.86
N PRO A 224 22.15 3.38 -1.39
CA PRO A 224 23.21 3.23 -0.40
C PRO A 224 22.69 2.56 0.87
N TYR A 225 23.54 1.76 1.53
CA TYR A 225 23.25 1.03 2.77
C TYR A 225 22.22 -0.10 2.68
N LEU A 226 21.38 -0.17 1.64
CA LEU A 226 20.38 -1.24 1.49
C LEU A 226 21.01 -2.63 1.52
N LEU A 227 22.11 -2.84 0.78
CA LEU A 227 22.83 -4.11 0.76
C LEU A 227 23.31 -4.53 2.16
N LYS A 228 23.79 -3.57 2.95
CA LYS A 228 24.29 -3.83 4.31
C LYS A 228 23.15 -4.27 5.23
N VAL A 229 22.01 -3.58 5.16
CA VAL A 229 20.81 -3.94 5.93
C VAL A 229 20.32 -5.34 5.54
N LEU A 230 20.27 -5.64 4.24
CA LEU A 230 19.84 -6.97 3.77
C LEU A 230 20.77 -8.10 4.23
N GLN A 231 22.08 -7.83 4.35
CA GLN A 231 23.05 -8.79 4.89
C GLN A 231 22.93 -8.99 6.39
N GLU A 232 22.52 -7.97 7.14
CA GLU A 232 22.26 -8.09 8.59
C GLU A 232 20.96 -8.86 8.91
N MET A 233 20.08 -8.99 7.92
CA MET A 233 18.79 -9.69 8.03
C MET A 233 18.84 -11.15 7.55
N ALA A 234 19.95 -11.60 6.95
CA ALA A 234 20.16 -12.96 6.46
C ALA A 234 20.84 -13.84 7.52
#